data_AF-A0A975MVZ8-F1
#
_entry.id   AF-A0A975MVZ8-F1
#
_cell.length_a   1.000
_cell.length_b   1.000
_cell.length_c   1.000
_cell.angle_alpha   90.00
_cell.angle_beta   90.00
_cell.angle_gamma   90.00
#
_symmetry.space_group_name_H-M   'P 1'
#
loop_
_entity.id
_entity.type
_entity.pdbx_description
1 polymer ?
#
loop_
_entity_poly.entity_id
_entity_poly.type
_entity_poly.pdbx_seq_one_letter_code
_entity_poly.pdbx_strand_id
1 'polypeptide(L)' 'MDALAWVSEHERGRVRHLCPDCARSHTRDIEGKLPGEYW' A
#
# COMPACT_ATOMS: atom_id res chain seq x y z
N MET A 1 -20.84 3.32 -0.69
CA MET A 1 -20.50 1.90 -0.51
C MET A 1 -19.09 1.74 -1.05
N ASP A 2 -18.13 1.46 -0.18
CA ASP A 2 -16.79 1.09 -0.64
C ASP A 2 -16.87 -0.26 -1.33
N ALA A 3 -16.31 -0.37 -2.54
CA ALA A 3 -16.25 -1.65 -3.22
C ALA A 3 -15.34 -2.59 -2.42
N LEU A 4 -15.72 -3.86 -2.26
CA LEU A 4 -14.86 -4.90 -1.71
C LEU A 4 -13.71 -5.15 -2.70
N ALA A 5 -12.71 -4.27 -2.68
CA ALA A 5 -11.50 -4.36 -3.49
C ALA A 5 -10.37 -4.84 -2.59
N TRP A 6 -9.73 -5.95 -2.97
CA TRP A 6 -8.53 -6.44 -2.31
C TRP A 6 -7.31 -6.02 -3.13
N VAL A 7 -6.28 -5.51 -2.45
CA VAL A 7 -5.01 -5.13 -3.06
C VAL A 7 -3.97 -6.20 -2.70
N SER A 8 -3.19 -6.66 -3.67
CA SER A 8 -2.10 -7.60 -3.43
C SER A 8 -0.78 -6.85 -3.25
N GLU A 9 -0.10 -7.07 -2.14
CA GLU A 9 1.26 -6.62 -1.88
C GLU A 9 2.22 -7.80 -2.00
N HIS A 10 3.38 -7.57 -2.61
CA HIS A 10 4.44 -8.57 -2.76
C HIS A 10 5.62 -8.16 -1.87
N GLU A 11 5.81 -8.85 -0.75
CA GLU A 11 6.88 -8.57 0.20
C GLU A 11 7.72 -9.83 0.44
N ARG A 12 9.04 -9.74 0.24
CA ARG A 12 9.99 -10.85 0.51
C ARG A 12 9.58 -12.18 -0.12
N GLY A 13 9.03 -12.13 -1.33
CA GLY A 13 8.56 -13.31 -2.07
C GLY A 13 7.22 -13.88 -1.59
N ARG A 14 6.50 -13.18 -0.71
CA ARG A 14 5.16 -13.56 -0.25
C ARG A 14 4.13 -12.55 -0.76
N VAL A 15 2.95 -13.06 -1.10
CA VAL A 15 1.80 -12.23 -1.47
C VAL A 15 0.90 -12.07 -0.26
N ARG A 16 0.59 -10.82 0.11
CA ARG A 16 -0.38 -10.47 1.15
C ARG A 16 -1.53 -9.70 0.53
N HIS A 17 -2.77 -10.02 0.88
CA HIS A 17 -3.93 -9.24 0.47
C HIS A 17 -4.30 -8.22 1.55
N LEU A 18 -4.56 -6.99 1.13
CA LEU A 18 -4.87 -5.86 1.99
C LEU A 18 -6.23 -5.27 1.62
N CYS A 19 -6.90 -4.75 2.64
CA CYS A 19 -8.04 -3.87 2.45
C CYS A 19 -7.58 -2.55 1.79
N PRO A 20 -8.45 -1.79 1.10
CA PRO A 20 -8.07 -0.53 0.46
C PRO A 20 -7.44 0.48 1.44
N ASP A 21 -8.01 0.62 2.64
CA ASP A 21 -7.48 1.52 3.66
C ASP A 21 -6.10 1.09 4.15
N CYS A 22 -5.93 -0.22 4.37
CA CYS A 22 -4.69 -0.84 4.79
C CYS A 22 -3.58 -0.60 3.76
N ALA A 23 -3.90 -0.74 2.47
CA ALA A 23 -2.98 -0.49 1.37
C ALA A 23 -2.59 1.00 1.30
N ARG A 24 -3.57 1.92 1.37
CA ARG A 24 -3.30 3.38 1.35
C ARG A 24 -2.43 3.82 2.52
N SER A 25 -2.68 3.32 3.72
CA SER A 25 -1.86 3.62 4.89
C SER A 25 -0.41 3.19 4.66
N HIS A 26 -0.20 1.96 4.16
CA HIS A 26 1.13 1.46 3.90
C HIS A 26 1.88 2.25 2.83
N THR A 27 1.22 2.59 1.70
CA THR A 27 1.80 3.44 0.66
C THR A 27 2.23 4.79 1.22
N ARG A 28 1.39 5.44 2.04
CA ARG A 28 1.73 6.74 2.62
C ARG A 28 2.90 6.69 3.60
N ASP A 29 3.04 5.59 4.35
CA ASP A 29 4.19 5.37 5.23
C ASP A 29 5.50 5.19 4.44
N ILE A 30 5.42 4.72 3.19
CA ILE A 30 6.56 4.61 2.27
C ILE A 30 6.86 6.00 1.67
N GLU A 31 5.86 6.63 1.05
CA GLU A 31 5.99 7.94 0.41
C GLU A 31 6.49 9.01 1.38
N GLY A 32 6.00 9.02 2.62
CA GLY A 32 6.43 9.97 3.66
C GLY A 32 7.87 9.79 4.14
N LYS A 33 8.53 8.68 3.78
CA LYS A 33 9.95 8.44 4.05
C LYS A 33 10.85 8.82 2.86
N LEU A 34 10.27 9.06 1.69
CA LEU A 34 11.04 9.42 0.50
C LEU A 34 11.31 10.93 0.48
N PRO A 35 12.51 11.36 0.04
CA PRO A 35 12.76 12.76 -0.26
C PRO A 35 11.77 13.28 -1.32
N GLY A 36 11.44 14.57 -1.26
CA GLY A 36 10.49 15.20 -2.19
C GLY A 36 10.90 15.16 -3.66
N GLU A 37 12.14 14.76 -3.99
CA GLU A 37 12.60 14.55 -5.37
C GLU A 37 12.05 13.27 -6.03
N TYR A 38 11.49 12.34 -5.23
CA TYR A 38 10.93 11.06 -5.69
C TYR A 38 9.41 11.12 -5.92
N TRP A 39 8.84 12.32 -5.95
CA TRP A 39 7.44 12.58 -6.26
C TRP A 39 7.29 13.25 -7.63
#